data_AF-A0A8H6IN58-F1
#
_entry.id   AF-A0A8H6IN58-F1
#
_cell.length_a   1.000
_cell.length_b   1.000
_cell.length_c   1.000
_cell.angle_alpha   90.00
_cell.angle_beta   90.00
_cell.angle_gamma   90.00
#
_symmetry.space_group_name_H-M   'P 1'
#
loop_
_entity.id
_entity.type
_entity.pdbx_description
1 polymer ?
#
loop_
_entity_poly.entity_id
_entity_poly.type
_entity_poly.pdbx_seq_one_letter_code
_entity_poly.pdbx_strand_id
1 'polypeptide(L)'
;MASQEQNMPFIKNLASSDRKLRTQALTSLQTFLGSHRSLGRIDALKLWKGLFYAMWMCDRPIPQQNLANELAGLTQCLRNEDVATWLAAFWETMSRQWTDIDVLRMEKFLLLVRRAFASGLRWVKEGDYADGRADALLGVLAEWPFEVEGDLRRVPIGLRLHGVDLWVDELERAEIIKEDAGDKALAFAKKLNGLVEPLKRSPIKTVR
;
A
#
# COMPACT_ATOMS: atom_id res chain seq x y z
N MET A 1 9.77 -24.74 -14.09
CA MET A 1 9.42 -25.25 -12.75
C MET A 1 8.03 -24.75 -12.44
N ALA A 2 7.04 -25.64 -12.45
CA ALA A 2 5.64 -25.28 -12.21
C ALA A 2 5.50 -24.77 -10.77
N SER A 3 5.26 -23.47 -10.63
CA SER A 3 4.83 -22.87 -9.37
C SER A 3 3.60 -23.65 -8.90
N GLN A 4 3.70 -24.32 -7.75
CA GLN A 4 2.54 -24.87 -7.07
C GLN A 4 1.50 -23.76 -7.01
N GLU A 5 0.37 -23.92 -7.71
CA GLU A 5 -0.81 -23.09 -7.47
C GLU A 5 -1.24 -23.39 -6.04
N GLN A 6 -0.70 -22.62 -5.10
CA GLN A 6 -1.18 -22.66 -3.73
C GLN A 6 -2.63 -22.21 -3.79
N ASN A 7 -3.51 -23.19 -3.60
CA ASN A 7 -4.93 -22.97 -3.62
C ASN A 7 -5.25 -22.03 -2.45
N MET A 8 -5.61 -20.78 -2.77
CA MET A 8 -6.08 -19.78 -1.81
C MET A 8 -7.61 -19.67 -1.92
N PRO A 9 -8.37 -20.70 -1.45
CA PRO A 9 -9.81 -20.79 -1.69
C PRO A 9 -10.59 -19.64 -1.07
N PHE A 10 -10.03 -19.01 -0.01
CA PHE A 10 -10.64 -17.88 0.68
C PHE A 10 -10.65 -16.59 -0.15
N ILE A 11 -9.85 -16.45 -1.21
CA ILE A 11 -9.79 -15.22 -2.03
C ILE A 11 -11.17 -14.91 -2.64
N LYS A 12 -11.88 -15.94 -3.11
CA LYS A 12 -13.23 -15.76 -3.69
C LYS A 12 -14.21 -15.18 -2.66
N ASN A 13 -14.02 -15.52 -1.39
CA ASN A 13 -14.88 -15.06 -0.30
C ASN A 13 -14.57 -13.63 0.15
N LEU A 14 -13.37 -13.08 -0.15
CA LEU A 14 -13.05 -11.67 0.13
C LEU A 14 -13.98 -10.71 -0.65
N ALA A 15 -14.41 -11.11 -1.84
CA ALA A 15 -15.33 -10.34 -2.70
C ALA A 15 -16.81 -10.75 -2.51
N SER A 16 -17.13 -11.61 -1.54
CA SER A 16 -18.52 -12.05 -1.30
C SER A 16 -19.42 -10.89 -0.90
N SER A 17 -20.70 -10.92 -1.30
CA SER A 17 -21.70 -9.97 -0.82
C SER A 17 -22.03 -10.17 0.67
N ASP A 18 -21.85 -11.38 1.20
CA ASP A 18 -22.05 -11.69 2.61
C ASP A 18 -20.88 -11.16 3.47
N ARG A 19 -21.20 -10.24 4.38
CA ARG A 19 -20.24 -9.66 5.33
C ARG A 19 -19.56 -10.72 6.19
N LYS A 20 -20.28 -11.75 6.65
CA LYS A 20 -19.71 -12.80 7.51
C LYS A 20 -18.64 -13.60 6.76
N LEU A 21 -18.91 -13.95 5.51
CA LEU A 21 -17.95 -14.63 4.66
C LEU A 21 -16.70 -13.78 4.40
N ARG A 22 -16.86 -12.47 4.16
CA ARG A 22 -15.70 -11.56 4.02
C ARG A 22 -14.85 -11.51 5.28
N THR A 23 -15.47 -11.36 6.45
CA THR A 23 -14.76 -11.31 7.73
C THR A 23 -14.01 -12.61 8.01
N GLN A 24 -14.63 -13.77 7.78
CA GLN A 24 -13.96 -15.07 7.93
C GLN A 24 -12.78 -15.24 6.95
N ALA A 25 -12.93 -14.74 5.72
CA ALA A 25 -11.87 -14.77 4.72
C ALA A 25 -10.68 -13.87 5.11
N LEU A 26 -10.94 -12.70 5.71
CA LEU A 26 -9.89 -11.82 6.24
C LEU A 26 -9.12 -12.46 7.40
N THR A 27 -9.82 -13.10 8.35
CA THR A 27 -9.16 -13.86 9.42
C THR A 27 -8.31 -15.00 8.85
N SER A 28 -8.83 -15.72 7.86
CA SER A 28 -8.10 -16.79 7.18
C SER A 28 -6.85 -16.27 6.46
N LEU A 29 -6.94 -15.09 5.85
CA LEU A 29 -5.81 -14.40 5.22
C LEU A 29 -4.74 -14.03 6.25
N GLN A 30 -5.11 -13.46 7.40
CA GLN A 30 -4.14 -13.13 8.46
C GLN A 30 -3.34 -14.36 8.90
N THR A 31 -4.01 -15.50 9.13
CA THR A 31 -3.33 -16.77 9.45
C THR A 31 -2.45 -17.27 8.30
N PHE A 32 -2.93 -17.15 7.06
CA PHE A 32 -2.15 -17.53 5.88
C PHE A 32 -0.87 -16.70 5.77
N LEU A 33 -0.95 -15.37 5.88
CA LEU A 33 0.21 -14.47 5.80
C LEU A 33 1.24 -14.76 6.90
N GLY A 34 0.79 -15.00 8.14
CA GLY A 34 1.68 -15.29 9.27
C GLY A 34 2.37 -16.67 9.22
N SER A 35 1.78 -17.64 8.51
CA SER A 35 2.35 -18.99 8.36
C SER A 35 3.12 -19.18 7.05
N HIS A 36 3.11 -18.19 6.17
CA HIS A 36 3.65 -18.32 4.83
C HIS A 36 5.18 -18.33 4.80
N ARG A 37 5.76 -19.16 3.93
CA ARG A 37 7.22 -19.25 3.78
C ARG A 37 7.81 -18.20 2.84
N SER A 38 7.09 -17.75 1.83
CA SER A 38 7.57 -16.71 0.91
C SER A 38 6.42 -16.24 0.04
N LEU A 39 6.14 -14.94 -0.01
CA LEU A 39 5.04 -14.40 -0.79
C LEU A 39 5.53 -13.91 -2.15
N GLY A 40 5.22 -14.67 -3.20
CA GLY A 40 5.52 -14.26 -4.57
C GLY A 40 4.65 -13.10 -5.05
N ARG A 41 5.17 -12.29 -5.99
CA ARG A 41 4.45 -11.17 -6.60
C ARG A 41 3.07 -11.55 -7.14
N ILE A 42 2.97 -12.68 -7.83
CA ILE A 42 1.69 -13.12 -8.44
C ILE A 42 0.64 -13.43 -7.36
N ASP A 43 1.04 -14.04 -6.26
CA ASP A 43 0.13 -14.36 -5.17
C ASP A 43 -0.28 -13.10 -4.40
N ALA A 44 0.67 -12.18 -4.15
CA ALA A 44 0.36 -10.86 -3.60
C ALA A 44 -0.65 -10.09 -4.48
N LEU A 45 -0.52 -10.13 -5.81
CA LEU A 45 -1.48 -9.49 -6.73
C LEU A 45 -2.87 -10.16 -6.71
N LYS A 46 -2.93 -11.50 -6.63
CA LYS A 46 -4.20 -12.22 -6.48
C LYS A 46 -4.91 -11.82 -5.18
N LEU A 47 -4.15 -11.74 -4.09
CA LEU A 47 -4.65 -11.33 -2.77
C LEU A 47 -5.16 -9.89 -2.80
N TRP A 48 -4.34 -8.93 -3.26
CA TRP A 48 -4.74 -7.52 -3.31
C TRP A 48 -5.93 -7.28 -4.24
N LYS A 49 -6.08 -8.03 -5.33
CA LYS A 49 -7.30 -7.98 -6.14
C LYS A 49 -8.54 -8.38 -5.32
N GLY A 50 -8.44 -9.43 -4.50
CA GLY A 50 -9.52 -9.83 -3.58
C GLY A 50 -9.82 -8.75 -2.54
N LEU A 51 -8.80 -8.16 -1.93
CA LEU A 51 -8.93 -7.10 -0.92
C LEU A 51 -9.49 -5.79 -1.50
N PHE A 52 -9.12 -5.46 -2.74
CA PHE A 52 -9.69 -4.33 -3.48
C PHE A 52 -11.21 -4.48 -3.58
N TYR A 53 -11.70 -5.66 -3.98
CA TYR A 53 -13.14 -5.90 -4.04
C TYR A 53 -13.80 -6.02 -2.66
N ALA A 54 -13.08 -6.46 -1.63
CA ALA A 54 -13.57 -6.38 -0.25
C ALA A 54 -13.87 -4.93 0.16
N MET A 55 -12.97 -3.99 -0.16
CA MET A 55 -13.18 -2.55 0.04
C MET A 55 -14.29 -2.02 -0.87
N TRP A 56 -14.33 -2.45 -2.13
CA TRP A 56 -15.37 -2.07 -3.10
C TRP A 56 -16.79 -2.35 -2.58
N MET A 57 -17.01 -3.52 -1.98
CA MET A 57 -18.31 -3.96 -1.43
C MET A 57 -18.63 -3.37 -0.04
N CYS A 58 -17.76 -2.54 0.52
CA CYS A 58 -17.97 -1.89 1.81
C CYS A 58 -18.61 -0.50 1.63
N ASP A 59 -19.90 -0.37 1.93
CA ASP A 59 -20.68 0.86 1.64
C ASP A 59 -20.97 1.73 2.87
N ARG A 60 -20.67 1.24 4.07
CA ARG A 60 -20.95 1.96 5.33
C ARG A 60 -19.68 2.70 5.79
N PRO A 61 -19.75 3.99 6.18
CA PRO A 61 -18.57 4.80 6.50
C PRO A 61 -17.66 4.20 7.60
N ILE A 62 -18.24 3.83 8.75
CA ILE A 62 -17.45 3.27 9.86
C ILE A 62 -16.81 1.92 9.47
N PRO A 63 -17.53 0.96 8.86
CA PRO A 63 -16.91 -0.23 8.29
C PRO A 63 -15.82 0.03 7.25
N GLN A 64 -15.92 1.07 6.41
CA GLN A 64 -14.87 1.43 5.45
C GLN A 64 -13.58 1.85 6.17
N GLN A 65 -13.70 2.69 7.19
CA GLN A 65 -12.54 3.12 7.99
C GLN A 65 -11.87 1.94 8.70
N ASN A 66 -12.68 1.08 9.33
CA ASN A 66 -12.18 -0.12 10.01
C ASN A 66 -11.49 -1.06 9.02
N LEU A 67 -12.12 -1.30 7.86
CA LEU A 67 -11.56 -2.16 6.83
C LEU A 67 -10.26 -1.57 6.26
N ALA A 68 -10.18 -0.26 6.03
CA ALA A 68 -8.94 0.37 5.55
C ALA A 68 -7.79 0.16 6.53
N ASN A 69 -8.06 0.29 7.84
CA ASN A 69 -7.07 0.02 8.89
C ASN A 69 -6.69 -1.48 8.93
N GLU A 70 -7.66 -2.38 8.81
CA GLU A 70 -7.44 -3.83 8.82
C GLU A 70 -6.58 -4.28 7.63
N LEU A 71 -6.93 -3.84 6.41
CA LEU A 71 -6.21 -4.14 5.18
C LEU A 71 -4.77 -3.62 5.22
N ALA A 72 -4.57 -2.37 5.65
CA ALA A 72 -3.23 -1.82 5.82
C ALA A 72 -2.45 -2.52 6.94
N GLY A 73 -3.13 -2.98 7.98
CA GLY A 73 -2.55 -3.73 9.09
C GLY A 73 -2.02 -5.11 8.69
N LEU A 74 -2.48 -5.70 7.58
CA LEU A 74 -1.98 -6.98 7.07
C LEU A 74 -0.47 -6.98 6.80
N THR A 75 0.12 -5.81 6.54
CA THR A 75 1.58 -5.67 6.40
C THR A 75 2.34 -6.22 7.60
N GLN A 76 1.75 -6.12 8.81
CA GLN A 76 2.35 -6.56 10.07
C GLN A 76 2.22 -8.08 10.29
N CYS A 77 1.39 -8.76 9.52
CA CYS A 77 1.28 -10.23 9.54
C CYS A 77 2.35 -10.90 8.67
N LEU A 78 3.06 -10.13 7.84
CA LEU A 78 4.03 -10.65 6.89
C LEU A 78 5.40 -10.82 7.53
N ARG A 79 6.20 -11.70 6.92
CA ARG A 79 7.64 -11.70 7.11
C ARG A 79 8.25 -10.44 6.51
N ASN A 80 9.33 -9.95 7.12
CA ASN A 80 9.99 -8.72 6.66
C ASN A 80 10.43 -8.79 5.20
N GLU A 81 10.86 -9.97 4.74
CA GLU A 81 11.32 -10.19 3.37
C GLU A 81 10.20 -10.03 2.33
N ASP A 82 8.94 -10.22 2.74
CA ASP A 82 7.77 -10.22 1.87
C ASP A 82 7.05 -8.85 1.83
N VAL A 83 7.35 -7.95 2.78
CA VAL A 83 6.65 -6.66 2.91
C VAL A 83 6.80 -5.78 1.67
N ALA A 84 8.00 -5.70 1.10
CA ALA A 84 8.22 -4.90 -0.11
C ALA A 84 7.41 -5.44 -1.31
N THR A 85 7.39 -6.77 -1.50
CA THR A 85 6.59 -7.43 -2.53
C THR A 85 5.09 -7.18 -2.32
N TRP A 86 4.63 -7.24 -1.07
CA TRP A 86 3.25 -6.96 -0.70
C TRP A 86 2.83 -5.52 -1.00
N LEU A 87 3.66 -4.54 -0.63
CA LEU A 87 3.41 -3.12 -0.88
C LEU A 87 3.49 -2.80 -2.38
N ALA A 88 4.45 -3.36 -3.12
CA ALA A 88 4.51 -3.19 -4.57
C ALA A 88 3.25 -3.75 -5.25
N ALA A 89 2.76 -4.91 -4.83
CA ALA A 89 1.51 -5.48 -5.33
C ALA A 89 0.29 -4.62 -4.97
N PHE A 90 0.28 -3.96 -3.81
CA PHE A 90 -0.75 -2.96 -3.45
C PHE A 90 -0.79 -1.82 -4.47
N TRP A 91 0.35 -1.15 -4.68
CA TRP A 91 0.43 0.00 -5.59
C TRP A 91 0.12 -0.39 -7.03
N GLU A 92 0.58 -1.57 -7.46
CA GLU A 92 0.23 -2.11 -8.78
C GLU A 92 -1.28 -2.36 -8.93
N THR A 93 -1.92 -2.93 -7.92
CA THR A 93 -3.36 -3.18 -7.93
C THR A 93 -4.13 -1.86 -7.97
N MET A 94 -3.75 -0.89 -7.14
CA MET A 94 -4.36 0.44 -7.13
C MET A 94 -4.17 1.15 -8.47
N SER A 95 -2.97 1.10 -9.04
CA SER A 95 -2.69 1.73 -10.34
C SER A 95 -3.53 1.15 -11.47
N ARG A 96 -3.69 -0.18 -11.51
CA ARG A 96 -4.52 -0.86 -12.53
C ARG A 96 -6.00 -0.56 -12.41
N GLN A 97 -6.50 -0.27 -11.21
CA GLN A 97 -7.94 -0.08 -10.96
C GLN A 97 -8.34 1.38 -10.81
N TRP A 98 -7.39 2.31 -10.65
CA TRP A 98 -7.66 3.68 -10.21
C TRP A 98 -8.70 4.41 -11.06
N THR A 99 -8.59 4.26 -12.39
CA THR A 99 -9.46 4.95 -13.35
C THR A 99 -10.86 4.35 -13.42
N ASP A 100 -11.05 3.13 -12.92
CA ASP A 100 -12.34 2.44 -12.89
C ASP A 100 -13.13 2.74 -11.60
N ILE A 101 -12.51 3.40 -10.63
CA ILE A 101 -13.16 3.82 -9.38
C ILE A 101 -14.03 5.05 -9.68
N ASP A 102 -15.33 4.89 -9.55
CA ASP A 102 -16.26 6.01 -9.67
C ASP A 102 -16.16 6.98 -8.49
N VAL A 103 -16.63 8.20 -8.71
CA VAL A 103 -16.50 9.32 -7.75
C VAL A 103 -17.11 8.99 -6.39
N LEU A 104 -18.20 8.22 -6.32
CA LEU A 104 -18.88 7.87 -5.06
C LEU A 104 -18.09 6.86 -4.22
N ARG A 105 -17.13 6.14 -4.84
CA ARG A 105 -16.27 5.16 -4.16
C ARG A 105 -14.87 5.68 -3.90
N MET A 106 -14.48 6.81 -4.49
CA MET A 106 -13.10 7.31 -4.44
C MET A 106 -12.61 7.54 -3.00
N GLU A 107 -13.43 8.12 -2.13
CA GLU A 107 -13.02 8.51 -0.77
C GLU A 107 -12.42 7.34 0.04
N LYS A 108 -13.07 6.17 0.04
CA LYS A 108 -12.58 5.00 0.79
C LYS A 108 -11.29 4.43 0.21
N PHE A 109 -11.05 4.57 -1.09
CA PHE A 109 -9.81 4.14 -1.73
C PHE A 109 -8.67 5.13 -1.48
N LEU A 110 -8.94 6.44 -1.46
CA LEU A 110 -7.99 7.45 -1.00
C LEU A 110 -7.58 7.18 0.46
N LEU A 111 -8.54 6.85 1.33
CA LEU A 111 -8.26 6.46 2.71
C LEU A 111 -7.40 5.19 2.78
N LEU A 112 -7.72 4.17 1.97
CA LEU A 112 -6.94 2.93 1.92
C LEU A 112 -5.49 3.19 1.50
N VAL A 113 -5.25 4.01 0.47
CA VAL A 113 -3.88 4.41 0.06
C VAL A 113 -3.15 5.10 1.20
N ARG A 114 -3.81 6.04 1.89
CA ARG A 114 -3.21 6.73 3.04
C ARG A 114 -2.81 5.75 4.15
N ARG A 115 -3.67 4.77 4.47
CA ARG A 115 -3.37 3.74 5.48
C ARG A 115 -2.27 2.78 5.04
N ALA A 116 -2.23 2.38 3.77
CA ALA A 116 -1.18 1.52 3.23
C ALA A 116 0.19 2.22 3.24
N PHE A 117 0.24 3.50 2.87
CA PHE A 117 1.45 4.33 2.96
C PHE A 117 1.95 4.40 4.41
N ALA A 118 1.07 4.73 5.36
CA ALA A 118 1.39 4.77 6.78
C ALA A 118 1.89 3.42 7.32
N SER A 119 1.32 2.31 6.84
CA SER A 119 1.76 0.96 7.21
C SER A 119 3.19 0.67 6.75
N GLY A 120 3.56 1.13 5.56
CA GLY A 120 4.95 1.07 5.08
C GLY A 120 5.90 1.89 5.96
N LEU A 121 5.54 3.12 6.31
CA LEU A 121 6.34 3.95 7.22
C LEU A 121 6.53 3.28 8.58
N ARG A 122 5.45 2.73 9.14
CA ARG A 122 5.47 1.99 10.40
C ARG A 122 6.45 0.81 10.34
N TRP A 123 6.44 0.05 9.26
CA TRP A 123 7.35 -1.09 9.08
C TRP A 123 8.83 -0.69 9.10
N VAL A 124 9.17 0.46 8.50
CA VAL A 124 10.53 1.02 8.55
C VAL A 124 10.87 1.51 9.96
N LYS A 125 9.94 2.23 10.61
CA LYS A 125 10.11 2.74 11.99
C LYS A 125 10.33 1.61 13.00
N GLU A 126 9.55 0.54 12.93
CA GLU A 126 9.69 -0.64 13.80
C GLU A 126 10.98 -1.43 13.53
N GLY A 127 11.59 -1.25 12.35
CA GLY A 127 12.91 -1.79 12.03
C GLY A 127 14.06 -0.83 12.36
N ASP A 128 13.81 0.21 13.16
CA ASP A 128 14.77 1.26 13.50
C ASP A 128 15.47 1.86 12.27
N TYR A 129 14.69 2.05 11.19
CA TYR A 129 15.15 2.61 9.93
C TYR A 129 16.34 1.86 9.30
N ALA A 130 16.44 0.55 9.53
CA ALA A 130 17.47 -0.28 8.91
C ALA A 130 17.48 -0.09 7.38
N ASP A 131 18.66 0.10 6.78
CA ASP A 131 18.81 0.45 5.37
C ASP A 131 18.06 -0.53 4.45
N GLY A 132 18.10 -1.84 4.74
CA GLY A 132 17.36 -2.84 3.96
C GLY A 132 15.84 -2.61 3.90
N ARG A 133 15.22 -2.16 5.01
CA ARG A 133 13.77 -1.85 5.01
C ARG A 133 13.50 -0.49 4.40
N ALA A 134 14.31 0.50 4.76
CA ALA A 134 14.20 1.87 4.26
C ALA A 134 14.31 1.90 2.73
N ASP A 135 15.37 1.31 2.18
CA ASP A 135 15.65 1.31 0.75
C ASP A 135 14.62 0.46 -0.01
N ALA A 136 14.13 -0.64 0.57
CA ALA A 136 13.06 -1.44 -0.03
C ALA A 136 11.74 -0.66 -0.13
N LEU A 137 11.33 0.06 0.92
CA LEU A 137 10.14 0.91 0.87
C LEU A 137 10.33 2.06 -0.13
N LEU A 138 11.48 2.73 -0.09
CA LEU A 138 11.82 3.83 -1.01
C LEU A 138 11.80 3.36 -2.45
N GLY A 139 12.31 2.15 -2.74
CA GLY A 139 12.23 1.55 -4.06
C GLY A 139 10.80 1.36 -4.55
N VAL A 140 9.90 0.86 -3.68
CA VAL A 140 8.47 0.76 -4.01
C VAL A 140 7.85 2.14 -4.26
N LEU A 141 8.15 3.15 -3.42
CA LEU A 141 7.58 4.49 -3.58
C LEU A 141 8.10 5.19 -4.84
N ALA A 142 9.37 5.01 -5.18
CA ALA A 142 9.99 5.51 -6.41
C ALA A 142 9.41 4.86 -7.67
N GLU A 143 9.04 3.57 -7.58
CA GLU A 143 8.47 2.83 -8.71
C GLU A 143 7.01 3.23 -9.00
N TRP A 144 6.26 3.64 -7.97
CA TRP A 144 4.81 3.84 -8.06
C TRP A 144 4.40 5.30 -7.86
N PRO A 145 4.02 5.78 -6.66
CA PRO A 145 3.46 7.13 -6.52
C PRO A 145 4.44 8.25 -6.90
N PHE A 146 5.75 8.01 -6.80
CA PHE A 146 6.80 9.00 -7.09
C PHE A 146 7.63 8.66 -8.33
N GLU A 147 7.08 7.88 -9.26
CA GLU A 147 7.75 7.59 -10.51
C GLU A 147 7.87 8.86 -11.38
N VAL A 148 9.04 9.04 -12.00
CA VAL A 148 9.44 10.31 -12.65
C VAL A 148 9.26 10.34 -14.16
N GLU A 149 9.07 9.18 -14.82
CA GLU A 149 9.00 9.06 -16.29
C GLU A 149 7.70 9.65 -16.85
N GLY A 150 6.65 9.71 -16.04
CA GLY A 150 5.35 10.24 -16.39
C GLY A 150 4.47 9.29 -17.20
N ASP A 151 4.69 7.97 -17.11
CA ASP A 151 3.84 7.00 -17.80
C ASP A 151 2.47 6.86 -17.10
N LEU A 152 1.48 7.59 -17.63
CA LEU A 152 0.10 7.57 -17.14
C LEU A 152 -0.62 6.24 -17.36
N ARG A 153 -0.12 5.36 -18.23
CA ARG A 153 -0.68 4.01 -18.43
C ARG A 153 -0.24 3.07 -17.32
N ARG A 154 0.94 3.31 -16.74
CA ARG A 154 1.47 2.55 -15.60
C ARG A 154 0.94 3.07 -14.28
N VAL A 155 1.08 4.38 -14.03
CA VAL A 155 0.63 5.03 -12.79
C VAL A 155 -0.30 6.19 -13.13
N PRO A 156 -1.62 6.04 -12.87
CA PRO A 156 -2.61 7.07 -13.16
C PRO A 156 -2.33 8.36 -12.38
N ILE A 157 -2.67 9.50 -13.01
CA ILE A 157 -2.37 10.82 -12.47
C ILE A 157 -2.95 11.04 -11.06
N GLY A 158 -4.18 10.60 -10.81
CA GLY A 158 -4.83 10.79 -9.51
C GLY A 158 -4.11 10.06 -8.37
N LEU A 159 -3.48 8.91 -8.64
CA LEU A 159 -2.72 8.18 -7.64
C LEU A 159 -1.40 8.89 -7.28
N ARG A 160 -0.75 9.52 -8.26
CA ARG A 160 0.45 10.35 -8.05
C ARG A 160 0.14 11.57 -7.22
N LEU A 161 -0.90 12.30 -7.60
CA LEU A 161 -1.34 13.51 -6.90
C LEU A 161 -1.66 13.16 -5.45
N HIS A 162 -2.43 12.09 -5.22
CA HIS A 162 -2.73 11.65 -3.85
C HIS A 162 -1.46 11.25 -3.07
N GLY A 163 -0.48 10.61 -3.71
CA GLY A 163 0.81 10.32 -3.09
C GLY A 163 1.58 11.57 -2.66
N VAL A 164 1.60 12.60 -3.52
CA VAL A 164 2.21 13.91 -3.22
C VAL A 164 1.43 14.66 -2.14
N ASP A 165 0.10 14.53 -2.12
CA ASP A 165 -0.76 15.21 -1.14
C ASP A 165 -0.59 14.63 0.27
N LEU A 166 -0.24 13.36 0.43
CA LEU A 166 -0.26 12.69 1.74
C LEU A 166 1.11 12.46 2.38
N TRP A 167 2.22 12.49 1.64
CA TRP A 167 3.49 11.96 2.18
C TRP A 167 4.00 12.75 3.40
N VAL A 168 3.88 14.09 3.38
CA VAL A 168 4.28 14.93 4.52
C VAL A 168 3.39 14.67 5.74
N ASP A 169 2.07 14.66 5.55
CA ASP A 169 1.10 14.37 6.61
C ASP A 169 1.40 13.03 7.30
N GLU A 170 1.73 12.00 6.51
CA GLU A 170 2.00 10.67 7.06
C GLU A 170 3.37 10.59 7.74
N LEU A 171 4.38 11.33 7.28
CA LEU A 171 5.64 11.47 8.02
C LEU A 171 5.45 12.20 9.36
N GLU A 172 4.63 13.25 9.39
CA GLU A 172 4.32 13.99 10.62
C GLU A 172 3.55 13.10 11.60
N ARG A 173 2.50 12.41 11.12
CA ARG A 173 1.73 11.44 11.90
C ARG A 173 2.59 10.30 12.45
N ALA A 174 3.57 9.84 11.67
CA ALA A 174 4.52 8.82 12.10
C ALA A 174 5.65 9.37 12.99
N GLU A 175 5.65 10.69 13.27
CA GLU A 175 6.63 11.38 14.11
C GLU A 175 8.06 11.31 13.55
N ILE A 176 8.20 11.22 12.22
CA ILE A 176 9.50 11.06 11.54
C ILE A 176 10.18 12.42 11.34
N ILE A 177 9.39 13.50 11.25
CA ILE A 177 9.85 14.87 10.98
C ILE A 177 9.57 15.85 12.14
N LYS A 178 9.30 15.33 13.35
CA LYS A 178 9.17 16.18 14.55
C LYS A 178 10.52 16.75 14.97
N GLU A 179 10.51 17.85 15.73
CA GLU A 179 11.72 18.54 16.20
C GLU A 179 12.65 17.64 17.03
N ASP A 180 12.09 16.66 17.74
CA ASP A 180 12.79 15.69 18.57
C ASP A 180 13.05 14.33 17.87
N ALA A 181 12.80 14.24 16.56
CA ALA A 181 13.03 13.01 15.80
C ALA A 181 14.53 12.67 15.74
N GLY A 182 14.86 11.40 15.96
CA GLY A 182 16.24 10.92 15.93
C GLY A 182 16.89 10.99 14.53
N ASP A 183 18.22 11.02 14.49
CA ASP A 183 19.01 11.18 13.26
C ASP A 183 18.63 10.20 12.13
N LYS A 184 18.33 8.95 12.48
CA LYS A 184 17.91 7.92 11.51
C LYS A 184 16.56 8.23 10.87
N ALA A 185 15.61 8.74 11.65
CA ALA A 185 14.29 9.13 11.16
C ALA A 185 14.41 10.33 10.19
N LEU A 186 15.20 11.33 10.57
CA LEU A 186 15.47 12.49 9.72
C LEU A 186 16.24 12.11 8.45
N ALA A 187 17.19 11.18 8.53
CA ALA A 187 17.90 10.66 7.37
C ALA A 187 16.95 9.94 6.40
N PHE A 188 16.04 9.11 6.92
CA PHE A 188 15.00 8.47 6.11
C PHE A 188 14.07 9.50 5.45
N ALA A 189 13.60 10.51 6.18
CA ALA A 189 12.79 11.59 5.62
C ALA A 189 13.50 12.34 4.49
N LYS A 190 14.80 12.61 4.64
CA LYS A 190 15.63 13.23 3.59
C LYS A 190 15.72 12.35 2.34
N LYS A 191 15.93 11.03 2.50
CA LYS A 191 15.90 10.08 1.38
C LYS A 191 14.55 10.10 0.67
N LEU A 192 13.44 10.09 1.41
CA LEU A 192 12.09 10.15 0.84
C LEU A 192 11.82 11.46 0.09
N ASN A 193 12.22 12.61 0.66
CA ASN A 193 12.15 13.90 -0.02
C ASN A 193 12.96 13.90 -1.33
N GLY A 194 14.10 13.19 -1.36
CA GLY A 194 14.89 12.98 -2.57
C GLY A 194 14.15 12.26 -3.70
N LEU A 195 13.09 11.50 -3.41
CA LEU A 195 12.22 10.88 -4.43
C LEU A 195 11.15 11.84 -4.95
N VAL A 196 10.67 12.76 -4.10
CA VAL A 196 9.60 13.70 -4.44
C VAL A 196 10.16 14.92 -5.17
N GLU A 197 11.35 15.40 -4.80
CA GLU A 197 11.96 16.60 -5.39
C GLU A 197 12.07 16.57 -6.93
N PRO A 198 12.45 15.44 -7.58
CA PRO A 198 12.46 15.34 -9.04
C PRO A 198 11.08 15.52 -9.70
N LEU A 199 9.97 15.28 -8.99
CA LEU A 199 8.62 15.42 -9.54
C LEU A 199 8.26 16.86 -9.90
N LYS A 200 8.94 17.86 -9.32
CA LYS A 200 8.87 19.27 -9.74
C LYS A 200 9.31 19.48 -11.20
N ARG A 201 9.98 18.50 -11.80
CA ARG A 201 10.37 18.50 -13.21
C ARG A 201 9.60 17.46 -14.03
N SER A 202 8.51 16.91 -13.48
CA SER A 202 7.69 15.92 -14.16
C SER A 202 7.26 16.41 -15.55
N PRO A 203 7.23 15.52 -16.55
CA PRO A 203 6.63 15.83 -17.85
C PRO A 203 5.12 16.08 -17.74
N ILE A 204 4.47 15.64 -16.66
CA ILE A 204 3.06 15.90 -16.39
C ILE A 204 2.92 17.23 -15.66
N LYS A 205 2.35 18.24 -16.34
CA LYS A 205 2.22 19.60 -15.80
C LYS A 205 1.52 19.68 -14.44
N THR A 206 0.50 18.85 -14.20
CA THR A 206 -0.26 18.87 -12.93
C THR A 206 0.51 18.27 -11.74
N VAL A 207 1.51 17.43 -12.02
CA VAL A 207 2.36 16.81 -10.97
C VAL A 207 3.50 17.75 -10.55
N ARG A 208 3.87 18.69 -11.43
CA ARG A 208 4.86 19.75 -11.17
C ARG A 208 4.30 20.82 -10.26
#